data_AF-A0A072PDE7-F1
#
_entry.id   AF-A0A072PDE7-F1
#
_cell.length_a   1.000
_cell.length_b   1.000
_cell.length_c   1.000
_cell.angle_alpha   90.00
_cell.angle_beta   90.00
_cell.angle_gamma   90.00
#
_symmetry.space_group_name_H-M   'P 1'
#
loop_
_entity.id
_entity.type
_entity.pdbx_description
1 polymer ?
#
loop_
_entity_poly.entity_id
_entity_poly.type
_entity_poly.pdbx_seq_one_letter_code
_entity_poly.pdbx_strand_id
1 'polypeptide(L)'
;MALRTLPAVTFPAPTAFPTVGYGGSYFDKPAFKVPTYGTRPYANITWRLLEDYARVLASKNSADGIAAGVAWATFIYLLALTPNKKRTSPFHTSLILGVAFLLIHLMINLISPCMTGLNKYSAYAFLVGTENVIITSRFISVQAASLIAEIISFCCASLCLWLQAKGLMTSMQNRFPRFYRIILGYLIFTSVATIVAQTVYIVKSINKISKSSNKVITDYLMWIIIYHCLFAVSIGSYSLVSMCSIVSIIWKRPSSVVKGHNAYASALNLVGLLCAQSFVLPFIFCVLLLSISPVRVWVDPSVMILPTVYLIIPLGTLFMTINQKPTE
;
A
#
# COMPACT_ATOMS: atom_id res chain seq x y z
N MET A 1 -43.40 -23.47 -16.93
CA MET A 1 -42.03 -22.96 -16.71
C MET A 1 -41.22 -23.31 -17.96
N ALA A 2 -41.09 -22.37 -18.91
CA ALA A 2 -40.45 -22.66 -20.19
C ALA A 2 -38.92 -22.61 -20.05
N LEU A 3 -38.24 -23.72 -20.36
CA LEU A 3 -36.78 -23.79 -20.46
C LEU A 3 -36.34 -22.83 -21.57
N ARG A 4 -35.67 -21.73 -21.22
CA ARG A 4 -34.90 -20.92 -22.17
C ARG A 4 -33.60 -21.64 -22.49
N THR A 5 -33.60 -22.49 -23.51
CA THR A 5 -32.36 -23.01 -24.09
C THR A 5 -31.71 -21.91 -24.93
N LEU A 6 -30.56 -21.41 -24.50
CA LEU A 6 -29.69 -20.58 -25.33
C LEU A 6 -29.18 -21.48 -26.48
N PRO A 7 -29.39 -21.11 -27.75
CA PRO A 7 -28.83 -21.88 -28.86
C PRO A 7 -27.30 -21.89 -28.73
N ALA A 8 -26.71 -23.08 -28.73
CA ALA A 8 -25.26 -23.23 -28.76
C ALA A 8 -24.75 -22.60 -30.05
N VAL A 9 -23.97 -21.52 -29.91
CA VAL A 9 -23.25 -20.93 -31.04
C VAL A 9 -22.21 -21.95 -31.47
N THR A 10 -22.45 -22.63 -32.58
CA THR A 10 -21.48 -23.52 -33.21
C THR A 10 -20.35 -22.68 -33.79
N PHE A 11 -19.24 -22.59 -33.05
CA PHE A 11 -18.01 -22.05 -33.62
C PHE A 11 -17.49 -23.05 -34.67
N PRO A 12 -17.10 -22.59 -35.87
CA PRO A 12 -16.52 -23.48 -36.87
C PRO A 12 -15.31 -24.20 -36.27
N ALA A 13 -15.27 -25.52 -36.41
CA ALA A 13 -14.16 -26.32 -35.93
C ALA A 13 -12.86 -25.86 -36.63
N PRO A 14 -11.81 -25.48 -35.89
CA PRO A 14 -10.56 -25.06 -36.49
C PRO A 14 -9.97 -26.23 -37.29
N THR A 15 -9.82 -26.03 -38.61
CA THR A 15 -9.32 -27.06 -39.56
C THR A 15 -7.83 -27.35 -39.43
N ALA A 16 -7.11 -26.53 -38.66
CA ALA A 16 -5.74 -26.78 -38.22
C ALA A 16 -5.53 -26.13 -36.85
N PHE A 17 -4.71 -26.73 -36.00
CA PHE A 17 -4.09 -25.98 -34.91
C PHE A 17 -3.19 -24.92 -35.56
N PRO A 18 -3.39 -23.63 -35.32
CA PRO A 18 -2.42 -22.66 -35.79
C PRO A 18 -1.12 -22.98 -35.10
N THR A 19 -0.06 -23.14 -35.88
CA THR A 19 1.32 -23.16 -35.38
C THR A 19 1.60 -21.80 -34.77
N VAL A 20 1.28 -21.65 -33.49
CA VAL A 20 1.53 -20.42 -32.71
C VAL A 20 3.02 -20.40 -32.41
N GLY A 21 3.80 -19.71 -33.23
CA GLY A 21 5.15 -19.32 -32.83
C GLY A 21 5.06 -18.34 -31.66
N TYR A 22 5.88 -18.54 -30.62
CA TYR A 22 6.07 -17.53 -29.57
C TYR A 22 6.40 -16.17 -30.21
N GLY A 23 5.63 -15.12 -29.90
CA GLY A 23 5.84 -13.79 -30.45
C GLY A 23 5.41 -13.59 -31.92
N GLY A 24 4.67 -14.53 -32.51
CA GLY A 24 4.21 -14.44 -33.91
C GLY A 24 3.15 -13.36 -34.14
N SER A 25 3.05 -12.86 -35.38
CA SER A 25 2.10 -11.80 -35.79
C SER A 25 0.61 -12.16 -35.61
N TYR A 26 0.28 -13.42 -35.32
CA TYR A 26 -1.08 -13.87 -35.01
C TYR A 26 -1.51 -13.58 -33.57
N PHE A 27 -0.56 -13.29 -32.69
CA PHE A 27 -0.78 -12.96 -31.27
C PHE A 27 -1.55 -11.64 -31.09
N ASP A 28 -1.40 -10.73 -32.07
CA ASP A 28 -2.08 -9.44 -32.17
C ASP A 28 -3.29 -9.47 -33.12
N LYS A 29 -3.55 -10.59 -33.82
CA LYS A 29 -4.62 -10.68 -34.83
C LYS A 29 -5.97 -11.04 -34.21
N PRO A 30 -7.05 -10.30 -34.52
CA PRO A 30 -8.40 -10.55 -33.99
C PRO A 30 -9.08 -11.80 -34.56
N ALA A 31 -8.48 -12.46 -35.57
CA ALA A 31 -9.03 -13.67 -36.18
C ALA A 31 -8.81 -14.93 -35.32
N PHE A 32 -7.84 -14.92 -34.41
CA PHE A 32 -7.59 -16.00 -33.47
C PHE A 32 -8.27 -15.67 -32.12
N LYS A 33 -9.61 -15.74 -32.14
CA LYS A 33 -10.47 -15.26 -31.07
C LYS A 33 -10.38 -16.14 -29.82
N VAL A 34 -10.21 -15.51 -28.66
CA VAL A 34 -10.55 -16.10 -27.35
C VAL A 34 -12.09 -16.22 -27.30
N PRO A 35 -12.70 -17.29 -26.74
CA PRO A 35 -14.15 -17.40 -26.62
C PRO A 35 -14.73 -16.20 -25.87
N THR A 36 -15.48 -15.35 -26.56
CA THR A 36 -16.10 -14.15 -25.98
C THR A 36 -17.55 -14.44 -25.61
N TYR A 37 -17.88 -14.34 -24.32
CA TYR A 37 -19.25 -14.42 -23.84
C TYR A 37 -19.74 -12.98 -23.55
N GLY A 38 -20.33 -12.30 -24.55
CA GLY A 38 -20.96 -10.99 -24.32
C GLY A 38 -21.00 -10.04 -25.52
N THR A 39 -21.87 -9.02 -25.44
CA THR A 39 -22.23 -8.11 -26.54
C THR A 39 -21.50 -6.74 -26.58
N ARG A 40 -20.45 -6.48 -25.76
CA ARG A 40 -19.38 -5.42 -25.86
C ARG A 40 -18.67 -5.20 -24.50
N PRO A 41 -17.36 -4.82 -24.40
CA PRO A 41 -16.74 -3.55 -24.87
C PRO A 41 -15.48 -3.69 -25.77
N TYR A 42 -14.80 -4.84 -25.79
CA TYR A 42 -13.73 -5.11 -26.75
C TYR A 42 -14.29 -5.98 -27.88
N ALA A 43 -14.58 -5.37 -29.04
CA ALA A 43 -15.07 -6.11 -30.20
C ALA A 43 -14.05 -7.16 -30.71
N ASN A 44 -12.78 -7.00 -30.34
CA ASN A 44 -11.64 -7.81 -30.74
C ASN A 44 -10.73 -8.07 -29.51
N ILE A 45 -10.93 -9.18 -28.80
CA ILE A 45 -10.05 -9.61 -27.70
C ILE A 45 -8.90 -10.44 -28.31
N THR A 46 -7.66 -9.98 -28.12
CA THR A 46 -6.43 -10.66 -28.57
C THR A 46 -5.77 -11.43 -27.43
N TRP A 47 -4.93 -12.42 -27.76
CA TRP A 47 -4.14 -13.15 -26.76
C TRP A 47 -3.17 -12.24 -26.02
N ARG A 48 -2.60 -11.23 -26.71
CA ARG A 48 -1.79 -10.19 -26.06
C ARG A 48 -2.50 -9.46 -24.94
N LEU A 49 -3.76 -9.09 -25.15
CA LEU A 49 -4.54 -8.39 -24.13
C LEU A 49 -4.74 -9.27 -22.88
N LEU A 50 -4.95 -10.58 -23.09
CA LEU A 50 -5.14 -11.54 -22.00
C LEU A 50 -3.83 -11.81 -21.24
N GLU A 51 -2.71 -11.97 -21.94
CA GLU A 51 -1.39 -12.13 -21.32
C GLU A 51 -0.95 -10.85 -20.60
N ASP A 52 -1.20 -9.66 -21.17
CA ASP A 52 -0.93 -8.39 -20.50
C ASP A 52 -1.74 -8.27 -19.21
N TYR A 53 -3.03 -8.60 -19.25
CA TYR A 53 -3.87 -8.65 -18.05
C TYR A 53 -3.34 -9.66 -17.02
N ALA A 54 -3.00 -10.88 -17.43
CA ALA A 54 -2.49 -11.92 -16.53
C ALA A 54 -1.14 -11.53 -15.91
N ARG A 55 -0.21 -10.98 -16.70
CA ARG A 55 1.10 -10.48 -16.25
C ARG A 55 0.94 -9.37 -15.21
N VAL A 56 0.05 -8.42 -15.48
CA VAL A 56 -0.23 -7.30 -14.59
C VAL A 56 -0.86 -7.77 -13.28
N LEU A 57 -1.85 -8.67 -13.35
CA LEU A 57 -2.48 -9.25 -12.17
C LEU A 57 -1.50 -10.07 -11.33
N ALA A 58 -0.66 -10.89 -11.98
CA ALA A 58 0.37 -11.67 -11.32
C ALA A 58 1.40 -10.76 -10.61
N SER A 59 1.84 -9.68 -11.27
CA SER A 59 2.75 -8.70 -10.67
C SER A 59 2.14 -8.03 -9.46
N LYS A 60 0.85 -7.67 -9.52
CA LYS A 60 0.13 -7.07 -8.39
C LYS A 60 0.02 -8.05 -7.22
N ASN A 61 -0.48 -9.27 -7.46
CA ASN A 61 -0.66 -10.26 -6.40
C ASN A 61 0.69 -10.68 -5.78
N SER A 62 1.77 -10.67 -6.56
CA SER A 62 3.12 -10.89 -6.05
C SER A 62 3.56 -9.77 -5.12
N ALA A 63 3.26 -8.50 -5.45
CA ALA A 63 3.52 -7.38 -4.56
C ALA A 63 2.68 -7.51 -3.27
N ASP A 64 1.38 -7.78 -3.36
CA ASP A 64 0.53 -8.00 -2.17
C ASP A 64 1.08 -9.13 -1.28
N GLY A 65 1.62 -10.19 -1.91
CA GLY A 65 2.28 -11.33 -1.24
C GLY A 65 3.56 -10.93 -0.50
N ILE A 66 4.44 -10.18 -1.15
CA ILE A 66 5.67 -9.65 -0.53
C ILE A 66 5.33 -8.72 0.64
N ALA A 67 4.35 -7.83 0.45
CA ALA A 67 3.90 -6.90 1.49
C ALA A 67 3.37 -7.64 2.73
N ALA A 68 2.55 -8.68 2.50
CA ALA A 68 2.04 -9.51 3.58
C ALA A 68 3.16 -10.28 4.29
N GLY A 69 4.14 -10.80 3.55
CA GLY A 69 5.31 -11.46 4.12
C GLY A 69 6.13 -10.52 5.02
N VAL A 70 6.36 -9.28 4.57
CA VAL A 70 7.04 -8.25 5.37
C VAL A 70 6.23 -7.90 6.61
N ALA A 71 4.91 -7.72 6.49
CA ALA A 71 4.04 -7.43 7.61
C ALA A 71 4.01 -8.57 8.64
N TRP A 72 3.98 -9.83 8.18
CA TRP A 72 4.06 -11.02 9.04
C TRP A 72 5.40 -11.12 9.75
N ALA A 73 6.51 -10.95 9.03
CA ALA A 73 7.84 -10.93 9.61
C ALA A 73 7.96 -9.83 10.69
N THR A 74 7.44 -8.64 10.40
CA THR A 74 7.37 -7.52 11.34
C THR A 74 6.54 -7.86 12.57
N PHE A 75 5.38 -8.49 12.39
CA PHE A 75 4.50 -8.89 13.47
C PHE A 75 5.14 -9.93 14.39
N ILE A 76 5.74 -10.98 13.80
CA ILE A 76 6.48 -12.02 14.53
C ILE A 76 7.65 -11.38 15.27
N TYR A 77 8.40 -10.49 14.61
CA TYR A 77 9.52 -9.77 15.20
C TYR A 77 9.08 -8.97 16.44
N LEU A 78 7.97 -8.23 16.33
CA LEU A 78 7.40 -7.47 17.45
C LEU A 78 6.95 -8.38 18.60
N LEU A 79 6.30 -9.50 18.30
CA LEU A 79 5.85 -10.45 19.31
C LEU A 79 6.97 -11.29 19.93
N ALA A 80 8.06 -11.53 19.23
CA ALA A 80 9.18 -12.33 19.73
C ALA A 80 10.16 -11.48 20.54
N LEU A 81 10.51 -10.28 20.05
CA LEU A 81 11.62 -9.50 20.59
C LEU A 81 11.20 -8.35 21.52
N THR A 82 9.92 -7.93 21.51
CA THR A 82 9.47 -6.86 22.42
C THR A 82 9.24 -7.43 23.83
N PRO A 83 9.95 -6.94 24.87
CA PRO A 83 9.75 -7.40 26.25
C PRO A 83 8.33 -7.09 26.74
N ASN A 84 7.72 -8.00 27.51
CA ASN A 84 6.34 -7.84 28.01
C ASN A 84 6.11 -6.51 28.74
N LYS A 85 7.10 -6.03 29.49
CA LYS A 85 7.04 -4.73 30.20
C LYS A 85 6.94 -3.51 29.28
N LYS A 86 7.39 -3.61 28.02
CA LYS A 86 7.33 -2.52 27.02
C LYS A 86 6.14 -2.62 26.07
N ARG A 87 5.50 -3.79 25.97
CA ARG A 87 4.35 -4.04 25.07
C ARG A 87 3.13 -3.17 25.38
N THR A 88 2.94 -2.78 26.63
CA THR A 88 1.81 -1.95 27.07
C THR A 88 2.03 -0.46 26.84
N SER A 89 3.22 -0.03 26.37
CA SER A 89 3.44 1.38 26.08
C SER A 89 2.54 1.82 24.91
N PRO A 90 2.03 3.07 24.92
CA PRO A 90 1.07 3.54 23.91
C PRO A 90 1.62 3.41 22.49
N PHE A 91 2.95 3.54 22.34
CA PHE A 91 3.66 3.31 21.08
C PHE A 91 3.60 1.85 20.63
N HIS A 92 3.99 0.88 21.48
CA HIS A 92 4.00 -0.54 21.07
C HIS A 92 2.59 -1.09 20.90
N THR A 93 1.63 -0.67 21.73
CA THR A 93 0.22 -1.05 21.58
C THR A 93 -0.32 -0.58 20.23
N SER A 94 -0.08 0.68 19.87
CA SER A 94 -0.50 1.22 18.56
C SER A 94 0.22 0.52 17.41
N LEU A 95 1.49 0.19 17.57
CA LEU A 95 2.28 -0.52 16.56
C LEU A 95 1.74 -1.94 16.30
N ILE A 96 1.52 -2.72 17.35
CA ILE A 96 0.98 -4.09 17.25
C ILE A 96 -0.43 -4.07 16.66
N LEU A 97 -1.29 -3.18 17.16
CA LEU A 97 -2.66 -3.03 16.66
C LEU A 97 -2.66 -2.64 15.17
N GLY A 98 -1.82 -1.69 14.80
CA GLY A 98 -1.67 -1.22 13.43
C GLY A 98 -1.20 -2.29 12.46
N VAL A 99 -0.20 -3.09 12.85
CA VAL A 99 0.28 -4.24 12.06
C VAL A 99 -0.79 -5.34 11.96
N ALA A 100 -1.54 -5.60 13.03
CA ALA A 100 -2.62 -6.59 12.99
C ALA A 100 -3.72 -6.19 11.98
N PHE A 101 -4.14 -4.93 11.98
CA PHE A 101 -5.10 -4.43 10.99
C PHE A 101 -4.52 -4.39 9.57
N LEU A 102 -3.24 -4.07 9.41
CA LEU A 102 -2.55 -4.19 8.12
C LEU A 102 -2.59 -5.63 7.60
N LEU A 103 -2.31 -6.60 8.46
CA LEU A 103 -2.36 -8.02 8.11
C LEU A 103 -3.78 -8.44 7.69
N ILE A 104 -4.82 -8.00 8.40
CA ILE A 104 -6.21 -8.27 8.00
C ILE A 104 -6.48 -7.74 6.59
N HIS A 105 -6.11 -6.49 6.31
CA HIS A 105 -6.24 -5.87 4.99
C HIS A 105 -5.50 -6.67 3.89
N LEU A 106 -4.22 -6.98 4.11
CA LEU A 106 -3.39 -7.69 3.14
C LEU A 106 -3.86 -9.14 2.91
N MET A 107 -4.32 -9.83 3.96
CA MET A 107 -4.87 -11.18 3.84
C MET A 107 -6.18 -11.20 3.06
N ILE A 108 -7.07 -10.22 3.27
CA ILE A 108 -8.28 -10.09 2.45
C ILE A 108 -7.91 -9.87 0.98
N ASN A 109 -6.92 -9.01 0.70
CA ASN A 109 -6.47 -8.73 -0.67
C ASN A 109 -5.80 -9.95 -1.32
N LEU A 110 -5.10 -10.81 -0.56
CA LEU A 110 -4.47 -12.03 -1.07
C LEU A 110 -5.45 -13.18 -1.31
N ILE A 111 -6.45 -13.33 -0.44
CA ILE A 111 -7.43 -14.42 -0.54
C ILE A 111 -8.52 -14.09 -1.57
N SER A 112 -8.90 -12.82 -1.71
CA SER A 112 -9.99 -12.40 -2.61
C SER A 112 -9.80 -12.82 -4.08
N PRO A 113 -8.60 -12.76 -4.68
CA PRO A 113 -8.34 -13.27 -6.03
C PRO A 113 -8.55 -14.79 -6.17
N CYS A 114 -8.31 -15.56 -5.11
CA CYS A 114 -8.48 -17.01 -5.09
C CYS A 114 -9.95 -17.45 -4.94
N MET A 115 -10.83 -16.53 -4.53
CA MET A 115 -12.25 -16.80 -4.34
C MET A 115 -13.09 -16.25 -5.50
N THR A 116 -13.83 -17.14 -6.15
CA THR A 116 -14.77 -16.78 -7.21
C THR A 116 -15.82 -15.79 -6.69
N GLY A 117 -15.96 -14.63 -7.34
CA GLY A 117 -16.92 -13.60 -6.96
C GLY A 117 -16.45 -12.59 -5.90
N LEU A 118 -15.27 -12.78 -5.31
CA LEU A 118 -14.63 -11.79 -4.41
C LEU A 118 -13.46 -11.04 -5.06
N ASN A 119 -12.98 -11.51 -6.21
CA ASN A 119 -11.88 -10.88 -6.92
C ASN A 119 -12.27 -9.50 -7.49
N LYS A 120 -11.68 -8.44 -6.93
CA LYS A 120 -11.81 -7.05 -7.39
C LYS A 120 -11.35 -6.86 -8.85
N TYR A 121 -10.42 -7.69 -9.30
CA TYR A 121 -9.82 -7.63 -10.64
C TYR A 121 -10.24 -8.83 -11.47
N SER A 122 -11.53 -9.18 -11.51
CA SER A 122 -11.98 -10.35 -12.28
C SER A 122 -11.75 -10.18 -13.79
N ALA A 123 -11.30 -11.26 -14.44
CA ALA A 123 -11.13 -11.29 -15.89
C ALA A 123 -12.46 -11.03 -16.61
N TYR A 124 -13.57 -11.50 -16.04
CA TYR A 124 -14.91 -11.25 -16.56
C TYR A 124 -15.25 -9.75 -16.61
N ALA A 125 -15.04 -9.01 -15.50
CA ALA A 125 -15.28 -7.57 -15.48
C ALA A 125 -14.35 -6.79 -16.42
N PHE A 126 -13.11 -7.27 -16.60
CA PHE A 126 -12.15 -6.69 -17.54
C PHE A 126 -12.56 -6.88 -19.00
N LEU A 127 -13.04 -8.07 -19.36
CA LEU A 127 -13.37 -8.44 -20.74
C LEU A 127 -14.78 -8.00 -21.17
N VAL A 128 -15.77 -8.05 -20.26
CA VAL A 128 -17.19 -7.79 -20.54
C VAL A 128 -17.62 -6.37 -20.12
N GLY A 129 -16.73 -5.63 -19.46
CA GLY A 129 -17.02 -4.31 -18.92
C GLY A 129 -17.81 -4.38 -17.62
N THR A 130 -17.61 -3.38 -16.76
CA THR A 130 -18.18 -3.34 -15.40
C THR A 130 -19.70 -3.09 -15.38
N GLU A 131 -20.28 -2.61 -16.48
CA GLU A 131 -21.71 -2.28 -16.60
C GLU A 131 -22.63 -3.50 -16.49
N ASN A 132 -22.12 -4.68 -16.85
CA ASN A 132 -22.88 -5.94 -16.86
C ASN A 132 -22.60 -6.82 -15.63
N VAL A 133 -21.84 -6.31 -14.66
CA VAL A 133 -21.42 -7.09 -13.47
C VAL A 133 -22.36 -6.79 -12.31
N ILE A 134 -23.07 -7.82 -11.84
CA ILE A 134 -23.87 -7.73 -10.62
C ILE A 134 -22.93 -7.79 -9.41
N ILE A 135 -22.84 -6.68 -8.68
CA ILE A 135 -22.04 -6.60 -7.45
C ILE A 135 -22.86 -7.19 -6.30
N THR A 136 -22.36 -8.26 -5.68
CA THR A 136 -23.04 -8.87 -4.53
C THR A 136 -22.80 -8.07 -3.25
N SER A 137 -23.75 -8.10 -2.32
CA SER A 137 -23.59 -7.49 -1.00
C SER A 137 -22.37 -8.04 -0.25
N ARG A 138 -22.10 -9.35 -0.40
CA ARG A 138 -20.91 -10.01 0.17
C ARG A 138 -19.61 -9.39 -0.32
N PHE A 139 -19.49 -9.11 -1.62
CA PHE A 139 -18.33 -8.42 -2.19
C PHE A 139 -18.14 -7.04 -1.55
N ILE A 140 -19.21 -6.26 -1.41
CA ILE A 140 -19.15 -4.92 -0.79
C ILE A 140 -18.71 -5.02 0.66
N SER A 141 -19.26 -5.96 1.45
CA SER A 141 -18.91 -6.14 2.86
C SER A 141 -17.43 -6.52 3.06
N VAL A 142 -16.90 -7.45 2.26
CA VAL A 142 -15.49 -7.88 2.36
C VAL A 142 -14.54 -6.75 1.97
N GLN A 143 -14.85 -6.03 0.89
CA GLN A 143 -14.04 -4.89 0.47
C GLN A 143 -14.11 -3.73 1.47
N ALA A 144 -15.29 -3.44 2.03
CA ALA A 144 -15.45 -2.44 3.09
C ALA A 144 -14.65 -2.82 4.34
N ALA A 145 -14.68 -4.09 4.77
CA ALA A 145 -13.89 -4.57 5.89
C ALA A 145 -12.38 -4.39 5.67
N SER A 146 -11.89 -4.72 4.46
CA SER A 146 -10.49 -4.50 4.08
C SER A 146 -10.10 -3.03 4.14
N LEU A 147 -10.95 -2.12 3.66
CA LEU A 147 -10.69 -0.68 3.65
C LEU A 147 -10.73 -0.08 5.06
N ILE A 148 -11.66 -0.52 5.91
CA ILE A 148 -11.73 -0.08 7.30
C ILE A 148 -10.45 -0.51 8.05
N ALA A 149 -9.99 -1.75 7.82
CA ALA A 149 -8.75 -2.24 8.41
C ALA A 149 -7.54 -1.40 7.95
N GLU A 150 -7.48 -1.02 6.68
CA GLU A 150 -6.44 -0.13 6.15
C GLU A 150 -6.43 1.25 6.82
N ILE A 151 -7.61 1.88 6.98
CA ILE A 151 -7.74 3.18 7.65
C ILE A 151 -7.29 3.10 9.11
N ILE A 152 -7.73 2.06 9.84
CA ILE A 152 -7.33 1.87 11.24
C ILE A 152 -5.82 1.65 11.34
N SER A 153 -5.25 0.88 10.41
CA SER A 153 -3.80 0.69 10.32
C SER A 153 -3.09 2.02 10.08
N PHE A 154 -3.50 2.82 9.10
CA PHE A 154 -2.92 4.13 8.84
C PHE A 154 -3.01 5.09 10.04
N CYS A 155 -4.14 5.11 10.76
CA CYS A 155 -4.29 5.88 11.99
C CYS A 155 -3.28 5.46 13.06
N CYS A 156 -3.08 4.15 13.24
CA CYS A 156 -2.08 3.62 14.17
C CYS A 156 -0.64 3.97 13.75
N ALA A 157 -0.32 3.84 12.45
CA ALA A 157 0.99 4.25 11.93
C ALA A 157 1.25 5.74 12.17
N SER A 158 0.26 6.59 11.86
CA SER A 158 0.34 8.04 12.06
C SER A 158 0.54 8.41 13.53
N LEU A 159 -0.15 7.70 14.45
CA LEU A 159 0.04 7.88 15.89
C LEU A 159 1.46 7.48 16.33
N CYS A 160 1.98 6.35 15.83
CA CYS A 160 3.35 5.92 16.13
C CYS A 160 4.39 6.94 15.65
N LEU A 161 4.27 7.41 14.41
CA LEU A 161 5.14 8.43 13.83
C LEU A 161 5.04 9.76 14.57
N TRP A 162 3.84 10.14 15.02
CA TRP A 162 3.63 11.33 15.82
C TRP A 162 4.29 11.23 17.20
N LEU A 163 4.14 10.09 17.90
CA LEU A 163 4.82 9.84 19.17
C LEU A 163 6.35 9.86 19.01
N GLN A 164 6.86 9.29 17.90
CA GLN A 164 8.29 9.30 17.57
C GLN A 164 8.81 10.72 17.33
N ALA A 165 8.14 11.51 16.48
CA ALA A 165 8.50 12.90 16.20
C ALA A 165 8.46 13.76 17.47
N LYS A 166 7.40 13.59 18.29
CA LYS A 166 7.26 14.26 19.60
C LYS A 166 8.45 13.97 20.51
N GLY A 167 8.88 12.71 20.59
CA GLY A 167 10.03 12.29 21.40
C GLY A 167 11.35 12.93 20.93
N LEU A 168 11.61 12.89 19.62
CA LEU A 168 12.84 13.43 19.02
C LEU A 168 12.96 14.96 19.11
N MET A 169 11.83 15.67 19.13
CA MET A 169 11.79 17.13 19.14
C MET A 169 11.83 17.76 20.55
N THR A 170 12.11 16.98 21.61
CA THR A 170 12.18 17.50 23.01
C THR A 170 13.13 18.68 23.18
N SER A 171 14.26 18.71 22.47
CA SER A 171 15.18 19.87 22.48
C SER A 171 14.54 21.14 21.89
N MET A 172 13.73 21.01 20.84
CA MET A 172 13.00 22.14 20.25
C MET A 172 11.85 22.60 21.12
N GLN A 173 11.21 21.71 21.88
CA GLN A 173 10.14 22.06 22.82
C GLN A 173 10.61 23.14 23.81
N ASN A 174 11.82 23.02 24.33
CA ASN A 174 12.37 23.95 25.31
C ASN A 174 12.89 25.25 24.68
N ARG A 175 13.52 25.17 23.49
CA ARG A 175 14.14 26.35 22.84
C ARG A 175 13.16 27.18 22.02
N PHE A 176 12.20 26.55 21.35
CA PHE A 176 11.27 27.17 20.41
C PHE A 176 9.86 26.55 20.50
N PRO A 177 9.12 26.78 21.61
CA PRO A 177 7.85 26.10 21.89
C PRO A 177 6.75 26.40 20.86
N ARG A 178 6.75 27.59 20.25
CA ARG A 178 5.77 27.97 19.20
C ARG A 178 5.98 27.13 17.93
N PHE A 179 7.21 27.05 17.43
CA PHE A 179 7.54 26.25 16.25
C PHE A 179 7.30 24.75 16.47
N TYR A 180 7.60 24.24 17.66
CA TYR A 180 7.30 22.86 18.05
C TYR A 180 5.79 22.54 17.91
N ARG A 181 4.91 23.42 18.42
CA ARG A 181 3.46 23.22 18.29
C ARG A 181 2.97 23.32 16.85
N ILE A 182 3.51 24.24 16.05
CA ILE A 182 3.16 24.39 14.62
C ILE A 182 3.52 23.12 13.85
N ILE A 183 4.73 22.58 14.04
CA ILE A 183 5.18 21.36 13.35
C ILE A 183 4.31 20.16 13.75
N LEU A 184 4.05 19.96 15.04
CA LEU A 184 3.19 18.85 15.47
C LEU A 184 1.74 18.99 14.98
N GLY A 185 1.20 20.21 14.92
CA GLY A 185 -0.12 20.49 14.37
C GLY A 185 -0.19 20.19 12.86
N TYR A 186 0.85 20.57 12.11
CA TYR A 186 0.98 20.27 10.69
C TYR A 186 0.99 18.76 10.40
N LEU A 187 1.72 17.98 11.21
CA LEU A 187 1.77 16.52 11.06
C LEU A 187 0.39 15.86 11.28
N ILE A 188 -0.38 16.34 12.26
CA ILE A 188 -1.76 15.88 12.46
C ILE A 188 -2.63 16.27 11.26
N PHE A 189 -2.53 17.52 10.81
CA PHE A 189 -3.33 18.03 9.70
C PHE A 189 -3.10 17.24 8.40
N THR A 190 -1.85 16.94 8.06
CA THR A 190 -1.51 16.14 6.86
C THR A 190 -2.04 14.71 6.96
N SER A 191 -2.03 14.11 8.14
CA SER A 191 -2.60 12.77 8.37
C SER A 191 -4.12 12.77 8.22
N VAL A 192 -4.81 13.77 8.79
CA VAL A 192 -6.27 13.94 8.64
C VAL A 192 -6.64 14.17 7.18
N ALA A 193 -5.89 15.02 6.46
CA ALA A 193 -6.11 15.27 5.03
C ALA A 193 -5.97 13.97 4.21
N THR A 194 -5.03 13.11 4.56
CA THR A 194 -4.84 11.81 3.92
C THR A 194 -6.03 10.88 4.17
N ILE A 195 -6.55 10.81 5.39
CA ILE A 195 -7.73 10.01 5.74
C ILE A 195 -8.97 10.49 4.96
N VAL A 196 -9.16 11.81 4.87
CA VAL A 196 -10.26 12.41 4.09
C VAL A 196 -10.12 12.03 2.62
N ALA A 197 -8.92 12.19 2.03
CA ALA A 197 -8.67 11.82 0.64
C ALA A 197 -8.88 10.32 0.38
N GLN A 198 -8.47 9.45 1.30
CA GLN A 198 -8.70 8.01 1.23
C GLN A 198 -10.20 7.68 1.22
N THR A 199 -10.96 8.31 2.12
CA THR A 199 -12.42 8.14 2.22
C THR A 199 -13.10 8.58 0.92
N VAL A 200 -12.72 9.73 0.36
CA VAL A 200 -13.27 10.23 -0.91
C VAL A 200 -12.89 9.30 -2.07
N TYR A 201 -11.64 8.84 -2.12
CA TYR A 201 -11.18 7.87 -3.12
C TYR A 201 -12.03 6.58 -3.07
N ILE A 202 -12.31 6.06 -1.88
CA ILE A 202 -13.17 4.88 -1.71
C ILE A 202 -14.57 5.14 -2.28
N VAL A 203 -15.22 6.25 -1.90
CA VAL A 203 -16.55 6.61 -2.40
C VAL A 203 -16.57 6.73 -3.93
N LYS A 204 -15.55 7.38 -4.50
CA LYS A 204 -15.40 7.51 -5.96
C LYS A 204 -15.13 6.18 -6.65
N SER A 205 -14.39 5.27 -6.01
CA SER A 205 -14.14 3.92 -6.53
C SER A 205 -15.43 3.10 -6.61
N ILE A 206 -16.30 3.16 -5.59
CA ILE A 206 -17.61 2.49 -5.58
C ILE A 206 -18.50 3.07 -6.68
N ASN A 207 -18.53 4.40 -6.81
CA ASN A 207 -19.31 5.08 -7.85
C ASN A 207 -18.87 4.71 -9.28
N LYS A 208 -17.56 4.52 -9.52
CA LYS A 208 -17.05 4.01 -10.81
C LYS A 208 -17.59 2.64 -11.15
N ILE A 209 -17.67 1.73 -10.17
CA ILE A 209 -18.18 0.38 -10.43
C ILE A 209 -19.70 0.46 -10.74
N SER A 210 -20.42 1.38 -10.09
CA SER A 210 -21.86 1.57 -10.30
C SER A 210 -22.21 2.33 -11.59
N LYS A 211 -21.33 3.20 -12.13
CA LYS A 211 -21.60 4.05 -13.29
C LYS A 211 -20.40 4.12 -14.22
N SER A 212 -20.59 3.66 -15.46
CA SER A 212 -19.58 3.75 -16.51
C SER A 212 -19.85 4.98 -17.38
N SER A 213 -19.16 6.07 -17.08
CA SER A 213 -19.13 7.28 -17.91
C SER A 213 -17.69 7.79 -17.94
N ASN A 214 -17.24 8.30 -19.08
CA ASN A 214 -15.89 8.84 -19.24
C ASN A 214 -15.54 9.88 -18.16
N LYS A 215 -16.52 10.71 -17.74
CA LYS A 215 -16.33 11.68 -16.65
C LYS A 215 -16.02 10.99 -15.31
N VAL A 216 -16.67 9.86 -15.02
CA VAL A 216 -16.48 9.09 -13.77
C VAL A 216 -15.11 8.41 -13.75
N ILE A 217 -14.60 7.99 -14.92
CA ILE A 217 -13.27 7.40 -15.03
C ILE A 217 -12.18 8.45 -14.79
N THR A 218 -12.29 9.63 -15.41
CA THR A 218 -11.32 10.73 -15.22
C THR A 218 -11.33 11.23 -13.77
N ASP A 219 -12.50 11.41 -13.17
CA ASP A 219 -12.63 11.77 -11.75
C ASP A 219 -11.95 10.74 -10.85
N TYR A 220 -12.19 9.44 -11.08
CA TYR A 220 -11.55 8.36 -10.33
C TYR A 220 -10.02 8.42 -10.43
N LEU A 221 -9.48 8.64 -11.64
CA LEU A 221 -8.04 8.74 -11.88
C LEU A 221 -7.40 9.98 -11.24
N MET A 222 -8.14 11.08 -11.12
CA MET A 222 -7.66 12.25 -10.39
C MET A 222 -7.58 11.96 -8.88
N TRP A 223 -8.63 11.35 -8.30
CA TRP A 223 -8.70 11.08 -6.86
C TRP A 223 -7.70 10.02 -6.40
N ILE A 224 -7.40 9.01 -7.23
CA ILE A 224 -6.32 8.06 -6.92
C ILE A 224 -4.97 8.80 -6.81
N ILE A 225 -4.65 9.71 -7.75
CA ILE A 225 -3.39 10.47 -7.70
C ILE A 225 -3.35 11.37 -6.45
N ILE A 226 -4.43 12.09 -6.15
CA ILE A 226 -4.53 12.98 -4.98
C ILE A 226 -4.30 12.20 -3.67
N TYR A 227 -4.99 11.06 -3.50
CA TYR A 227 -4.86 10.23 -2.32
C TYR A 227 -3.40 9.78 -2.13
N HIS A 228 -2.77 9.26 -3.18
CA HIS A 228 -1.40 8.79 -3.12
C HIS A 228 -0.39 9.90 -2.83
N CYS A 229 -0.56 11.08 -3.44
CA CYS A 229 0.28 12.24 -3.16
C CYS A 229 0.15 12.70 -1.70
N LEU A 230 -1.07 12.76 -1.16
CA LEU A 230 -1.28 13.14 0.24
C LEU A 230 -0.70 12.11 1.21
N PHE A 231 -0.85 10.82 0.91
CA PHE A 231 -0.26 9.73 1.66
C PHE A 231 1.28 9.84 1.71
N ALA A 232 1.90 10.13 0.55
CA ALA A 232 3.33 10.40 0.43
C ALA A 232 3.78 11.57 1.31
N VAL A 233 3.05 12.69 1.19
CA VAL A 233 3.36 13.93 1.91
C VAL A 233 3.22 13.73 3.41
N SER A 234 2.19 13.03 3.88
CA SER A 234 2.00 12.72 5.29
C SER A 234 3.19 11.92 5.86
N ILE A 235 3.49 10.74 5.29
CA ILE A 235 4.58 9.88 5.77
C ILE A 235 5.96 10.55 5.59
N GLY A 236 6.15 11.22 4.45
CA GLY A 236 7.36 11.97 4.15
C GLY A 236 7.60 13.11 5.14
N SER A 237 6.55 13.80 5.57
CA SER A 237 6.65 14.88 6.56
C SER A 237 7.11 14.37 7.93
N TYR A 238 6.54 13.27 8.41
CA TYR A 238 6.98 12.63 9.66
C TYR A 238 8.46 12.20 9.58
N SER A 239 8.84 11.62 8.45
CA SER A 239 10.20 11.12 8.23
C SER A 239 11.22 12.25 8.12
N LEU A 240 10.87 13.35 7.44
CA LEU A 240 11.69 14.56 7.32
C LEU A 240 11.92 15.20 8.70
N VAL A 241 10.86 15.38 9.50
CA VAL A 241 10.96 15.93 10.86
C VAL A 241 11.87 15.06 11.73
N SER A 242 11.73 13.74 11.63
CA SER A 242 12.57 12.78 12.37
C SER A 242 14.04 12.87 11.93
N MET A 243 14.31 12.91 10.63
CA MET A 243 15.65 13.06 10.07
C MET A 243 16.31 14.37 10.53
N CYS A 244 15.65 15.51 10.34
CA CYS A 244 16.17 16.82 10.76
C CYS A 244 16.47 16.86 12.26
N SER A 245 15.61 16.23 13.07
CA SER A 245 15.82 16.14 14.53
C SER A 245 17.06 15.31 14.87
N ILE A 246 17.26 14.17 14.20
CA ILE A 246 18.44 13.31 14.42
C ILE A 246 19.72 14.03 13.97
N VAL A 247 19.72 14.66 12.80
CA VAL A 247 20.86 15.46 12.31
C VAL A 247 21.19 16.59 13.29
N SER A 248 20.18 17.26 13.85
CA SER A 248 20.40 18.29 14.87
C SER A 248 21.03 17.73 16.15
N ILE A 249 20.62 16.53 16.58
CA ILE A 249 21.19 15.84 17.74
C ILE A 249 22.65 15.44 17.47
N ILE A 250 22.96 14.94 16.28
CA ILE A 250 24.32 14.58 15.88
C ILE A 250 25.22 15.83 15.81
N TRP A 251 24.74 16.91 15.18
CA TRP A 251 25.51 18.14 14.99
C TRP A 251 25.85 18.85 16.30
N LYS A 252 24.92 18.86 17.27
CA LYS A 252 25.11 19.52 18.57
C LYS A 252 25.92 18.70 19.56
N ARG A 253 26.39 17.50 19.19
CA ARG A 253 27.21 16.69 20.09
C ARG A 253 28.64 17.23 20.16
N PRO A 254 29.18 17.51 21.36
CA PRO A 254 30.59 17.83 21.51
C PRO A 254 31.45 16.62 21.14
N SER A 255 32.48 16.85 20.32
CA SER A 255 33.45 15.83 19.85
C SER A 255 34.20 15.14 21.00
N SER A 256 34.21 15.73 22.20
CA SER A 256 34.84 15.17 23.41
C SER A 256 34.15 13.94 24.02
N VAL A 257 32.87 13.68 23.68
CA VAL A 257 32.10 12.53 24.18
C VAL A 257 32.18 11.32 23.22
N VAL A 258 32.77 11.50 22.04
CA VAL A 258 32.95 10.46 21.03
C VAL A 258 34.28 9.74 21.24
N LYS A 259 34.33 8.87 22.26
CA LYS A 259 35.24 7.73 22.19
C LYS A 259 34.62 6.75 21.19
N GLY A 260 35.35 6.40 20.13
CA GLY A 260 34.89 5.68 18.94
C GLY A 260 34.32 4.26 19.11
N HIS A 261 33.95 3.86 20.33
CA HIS A 261 33.39 2.56 20.69
C HIS A 261 32.09 2.65 21.53
N ASN A 262 31.40 3.80 21.54
CA ASN A 262 30.15 3.95 22.29
C ASN A 262 28.94 3.44 21.49
N ALA A 263 28.31 2.36 21.95
CA ALA A 263 27.12 1.73 21.37
C ALA A 263 25.96 2.71 21.11
N TYR A 264 25.89 3.79 21.90
CA TYR A 264 24.92 4.87 21.74
C TYR A 264 25.15 5.75 20.49
N ALA A 265 26.39 5.89 20.01
CA ALA A 265 26.69 6.60 18.76
C ALA A 265 26.31 5.76 17.53
N SER A 266 26.56 4.45 17.59
CA SER A 266 26.13 3.50 16.56
C SER A 266 24.59 3.44 16.45
N ALA A 267 23.88 3.32 17.57
CA ALA A 267 22.41 3.30 17.59
C ALA A 267 21.79 4.59 17.03
N LEU A 268 22.35 5.76 17.33
CA LEU A 268 21.84 7.04 16.82
C LEU A 268 22.08 7.20 15.31
N ASN A 269 23.26 6.82 14.80
CA ASN A 269 23.54 6.84 13.37
C ASN A 269 22.65 5.86 12.60
N LEU A 270 22.39 4.69 13.17
CA LEU A 270 21.52 3.68 12.56
C LEU A 270 20.05 4.13 12.59
N VAL A 271 19.58 4.76 13.66
CA VAL A 271 18.24 5.39 13.70
C VAL A 271 18.14 6.53 12.69
N GLY A 272 19.22 7.32 12.51
CA GLY A 272 19.33 8.33 11.45
C GLY A 272 19.20 7.74 10.05
N LEU A 273 19.89 6.62 9.80
CA LEU A 273 19.84 5.90 8.53
C LEU A 273 18.46 5.28 8.27
N LEU A 274 17.83 4.72 9.29
CA LEU A 274 16.45 4.21 9.22
C LEU A 274 15.44 5.33 8.96
N CYS A 275 15.58 6.49 9.60
CA CYS A 275 14.72 7.65 9.31
C CYS A 275 14.96 8.21 7.91
N ALA A 276 16.21 8.20 7.41
CA ALA A 276 16.51 8.56 6.03
C ALA A 276 15.88 7.56 5.04
N GLN A 277 15.93 6.26 5.35
CA GLN A 277 15.29 5.22 4.56
C GLN A 277 13.75 5.37 4.56
N SER A 278 13.13 5.67 5.71
CA SER A 278 11.69 5.98 5.81
C SER A 278 11.28 7.23 5.04
N PHE A 279 12.20 8.16 4.73
CA PHE A 279 11.91 9.31 3.87
C PHE A 279 12.09 8.96 2.38
N VAL A 280 13.22 8.33 2.03
CA VAL A 280 13.62 8.07 0.64
C VAL A 280 12.73 7.01 -0.01
N LEU A 281 12.38 5.93 0.68
CA LEU A 281 11.57 4.84 0.09
C LEU A 281 10.16 5.30 -0.31
N PRO A 282 9.34 5.92 0.58
CA PRO A 282 8.03 6.44 0.20
C PRO A 282 8.12 7.50 -0.91
N PHE A 283 9.16 8.35 -0.89
CA PHE A 283 9.38 9.34 -1.94
C PHE A 283 9.64 8.69 -3.32
N ILE A 284 10.52 7.69 -3.39
CA ILE A 284 10.78 6.94 -4.63
C ILE A 284 9.52 6.26 -5.13
N PHE A 285 8.75 5.61 -4.25
CA PHE A 285 7.49 4.96 -4.65
C PHE A 285 6.46 5.95 -5.20
N CYS A 286 6.41 7.16 -4.67
CA CYS A 286 5.51 8.19 -5.16
C CYS A 286 5.97 8.81 -6.49
N VAL A 287 7.27 9.00 -6.69
CA VAL A 287 7.83 9.39 -8.00
C VAL A 287 7.54 8.31 -9.05
N LEU A 288 7.74 7.03 -8.70
CA LEU A 288 7.41 5.92 -9.59
C LEU A 288 5.92 5.89 -9.94
N LEU A 289 5.03 6.12 -8.97
CA LEU A 289 3.59 6.19 -9.21
C LEU A 289 3.21 7.34 -10.15
N LEU A 290 3.83 8.51 -10.02
CA LEU A 290 3.58 9.66 -10.91
C LEU A 290 4.16 9.44 -12.31
N SER A 291 5.26 8.69 -12.42
CA SER A 291 5.96 8.44 -13.68
C SER A 291 5.33 7.30 -14.50
N ILE A 292 4.61 6.39 -13.84
CA ILE A 292 4.02 5.20 -14.45
C ILE A 292 2.51 5.43 -14.64
N SER A 293 2.05 5.38 -15.90
CA SER A 293 0.62 5.52 -16.18
C SER A 293 -0.19 4.42 -15.45
N PRO A 294 -1.24 4.79 -14.69
CA PRO A 294 -2.10 3.83 -13.96
C PRO A 294 -2.84 2.85 -14.87
N VAL A 295 -2.79 3.07 -16.19
CA VAL A 295 -3.37 2.18 -17.21
C VAL A 295 -2.44 1.00 -17.53
N ARG A 296 -1.12 1.14 -17.35
CA ARG A 296 -0.12 0.14 -17.76
C ARG A 296 0.43 -0.71 -16.62
N VAL A 297 0.31 -0.24 -15.39
CA VAL A 297 0.79 -0.95 -14.21
C VAL A 297 -0.28 -0.86 -13.13
N TRP A 298 -0.88 -2.00 -12.79
CA TRP A 298 -1.84 -2.12 -11.68
C TRP A 298 -1.13 -2.47 -10.38
N VAL A 299 0.20 -2.38 -10.34
CA VAL A 299 0.96 -2.39 -9.09
C VAL A 299 0.70 -1.05 -8.45
N ASP A 300 -0.08 -1.10 -7.39
CA ASP A 300 -0.35 0.06 -6.56
C ASP A 300 0.84 0.17 -5.58
N PRO A 301 1.83 1.06 -5.83
CA PRO A 301 3.06 1.13 -5.04
C PRO A 301 2.76 1.48 -3.58
N SER A 302 1.57 2.04 -3.30
CA SER A 302 1.07 2.29 -1.94
C SER A 302 1.01 1.04 -1.08
N VAL A 303 0.77 -0.13 -1.67
CA VAL A 303 0.71 -1.41 -0.95
C VAL A 303 2.00 -1.68 -0.19
N MET A 304 3.14 -1.20 -0.71
CA MET A 304 4.45 -1.39 -0.07
C MET A 304 4.80 -0.31 0.94
N ILE A 305 4.20 0.87 0.86
CA ILE A 305 4.60 2.01 1.69
C ILE A 305 4.29 1.73 3.16
N LEU A 306 3.06 1.29 3.47
CA LEU A 306 2.64 1.08 4.86
C LEU A 306 3.37 -0.10 5.54
N PRO A 307 3.51 -1.30 4.91
CA PRO A 307 4.36 -2.37 5.45
C PRO A 307 5.82 -1.94 5.68
N THR A 308 6.38 -1.15 4.77
CA THR A 308 7.76 -0.64 4.91
C THR A 308 7.89 0.29 6.12
N VAL A 309 6.92 1.20 6.32
CA VAL A 309 6.88 2.07 7.51
C VAL A 309 6.82 1.22 8.78
N TYR A 310 5.94 0.21 8.81
CA TYR A 310 5.82 -0.69 9.95
C TYR A 310 7.06 -1.55 10.22
N LEU A 311 7.86 -1.87 9.20
CA LEU A 311 9.13 -2.57 9.37
C LEU A 311 10.21 -1.66 9.99
N ILE A 312 10.27 -0.40 9.56
CA ILE A 312 11.33 0.53 9.97
C ILE A 312 11.15 1.00 11.43
N ILE A 313 9.90 1.21 11.85
CA ILE A 313 9.59 1.71 13.20
C ILE A 313 10.15 0.81 14.34
N PRO A 314 9.90 -0.52 14.37
CA PRO A 314 10.46 -1.46 15.34
C PRO A 314 11.98 -1.56 15.29
N LEU A 315 12.57 -1.53 14.09
CA LEU A 315 14.03 -1.59 13.95
C LEU A 315 14.66 -0.39 14.68
N GLY A 316 14.09 0.80 14.53
CA GLY A 316 14.56 1.99 15.24
C GLY A 316 14.51 1.88 16.77
N THR A 317 13.49 1.23 17.34
CA THR A 317 13.36 1.08 18.81
C THR A 317 14.22 -0.04 19.39
N LEU A 318 14.51 -1.10 18.62
CA LEU A 318 15.26 -2.24 19.12
C LEU A 318 16.76 -1.94 19.23
N PHE A 319 17.34 -1.19 18.30
CA PHE A 319 18.77 -0.80 18.38
C PHE A 319 19.05 0.22 19.50
N MET A 320 18.04 0.95 19.96
CA MET A 320 18.15 1.75 21.19
C MET A 320 18.17 0.90 22.46
N THR A 321 17.65 -0.33 22.42
CA THR A 321 17.45 -1.17 23.62
C THR A 321 18.47 -2.31 23.76
N ILE A 322 19.00 -2.88 22.67
CA ILE A 322 20.09 -3.87 22.72
C ILE A 322 21.39 -3.28 23.29
N ASN A 323 21.58 -1.97 23.16
CA ASN A 323 22.82 -1.29 23.53
C ASN A 323 22.80 -0.63 24.92
N GLN A 324 21.73 -0.80 25.70
CA GLN A 324 21.72 -0.48 27.12
C GLN A 324 22.15 -1.74 27.88
N LYS A 325 23.40 -1.80 28.35
CA LYS A 325 23.86 -2.86 29.26
C LYS A 325 22.85 -3.04 30.39
N PRO A 326 22.59 -4.29 30.85
CA PRO A 326 21.98 -4.48 32.14
C PRO A 326 22.98 -3.94 33.17
N THR A 327 22.61 -2.87 33.85
CA THR A 327 23.23 -2.51 35.12
C THR A 327 22.76 -3.53 36.14
N GLU A 328 23.60 -4.54 36.39
CA GLU A 328 23.72 -5.15 37.71
C GLU A 328 24.51 -4.20 38.62
#